data_AF-A0A7S4PHR7-F1
#
_entry.id   AF-A0A7S4PHR7-F1
#
_cell.length_a   1.000
_cell.length_b   1.000
_cell.length_c   1.000
_cell.angle_alpha   90.00
_cell.angle_beta   90.00
_cell.angle_gamma   90.00
#
_symmetry.space_group_name_H-M   'P 1'
#
loop_
_entity.id
_entity.type
_entity.pdbx_description
1 polymer ?
#
loop_
_entity_poly.entity_id
_entity_poly.type
_entity_poly.pdbx_seq_one_letter_code
_entity_poly.pdbx_strand_id
1 'polypeptide(L)'
;FAFFVFWLMEEGKLREMMEWSKRQGEMVSGGGRIVSLWKDYNEEDLPHFLKINHRCAPTFIRWAKERGDNEEKRKVREGVTGSWNRHIFAGGWTYSDHLSGEDVFNVVTNTLFIDIRIPKFSTKMFSHHKNFDTFSLEELRLFGRRHAFGGFGAIDMNNPKGPGEGVCTRHHWIDWNFVGKMRPRPNQWRIELNDDRSKWKEWSIVRDSFDQHLYMEMWVKMHNSNGRKIAMFREVDEKNGKKRPAILVVSGNYFNYLEDRDVDLESAGDSGSLIELIDKAATQKDRTTLLSYLSLTAHHGQIDPTPSPSPSSFPLSSLPLPWMIHRSLHPWKERKQLFQKGEIQVINGGVREGEG
;
A
#
# COMPACT_ATOMS: atom_id res chain seq x y z
N PHE A 1 13.18 39.74 -8.66
CA PHE A 1 13.08 38.72 -9.74
C PHE A 1 13.33 37.31 -9.21
N ALA A 2 14.48 36.98 -8.60
CA ALA A 2 14.76 35.63 -8.07
C ALA A 2 13.75 35.12 -7.02
N PHE A 3 13.32 35.96 -6.08
CA PHE A 3 12.29 35.60 -5.08
C PHE A 3 10.92 35.31 -5.71
N PHE A 4 10.55 36.07 -6.76
CA PHE A 4 9.29 35.89 -7.47
C PHE A 4 9.29 34.61 -8.32
N VAL A 5 10.41 34.29 -8.97
CA VAL A 5 10.58 33.01 -9.71
C VAL A 5 10.55 31.82 -8.75
N PHE A 6 11.20 31.93 -7.58
CA PHE A 6 11.15 30.89 -6.54
C PHE A 6 9.72 30.64 -6.04
N TRP A 7 8.99 31.71 -5.74
CA TRP A 7 7.59 31.64 -5.29
C TRP A 7 6.66 31.03 -6.35
N LEU A 8 6.76 31.43 -7.62
CA LEU A 8 5.99 30.83 -8.71
C LEU A 8 6.32 29.33 -8.92
N MET A 9 7.58 28.95 -8.75
CA MET A 9 7.98 27.54 -8.80
C MET A 9 7.36 26.75 -7.65
N GLU A 10 7.28 27.32 -6.44
CA GLU A 10 6.60 26.70 -5.29
C GLU A 10 5.09 26.59 -5.50
N GLU A 11 4.41 27.63 -5.99
CA GLU A 11 2.98 27.55 -6.30
C GLU A 11 2.64 26.48 -7.33
N GLY A 12 3.43 26.37 -8.40
CA GLY A 12 3.24 25.33 -9.42
C GLY A 12 3.34 23.93 -8.83
N LYS A 13 4.29 23.71 -7.92
CA LYS A 13 4.53 22.45 -7.22
C LYS A 13 3.41 22.10 -6.23
N LEU A 14 2.88 23.09 -5.52
CA LEU A 14 1.73 22.94 -4.63
C LEU A 14 0.50 22.47 -5.41
N ARG A 15 0.21 23.15 -6.53
CA ARG A 15 -0.90 22.80 -7.41
C ARG A 15 -0.75 21.39 -7.97
N GLU A 16 0.45 21.02 -8.42
CA GLU A 16 0.73 19.69 -8.97
C GLU A 16 0.41 18.56 -7.98
N MET A 17 0.72 18.74 -6.70
CA MET A 17 0.46 17.70 -5.69
C MET A 17 -1.01 17.59 -5.30
N MET A 18 -1.73 18.72 -5.27
CA MET A 18 -3.18 18.72 -5.10
C MET A 18 -3.88 18.04 -6.29
N GLU A 19 -3.43 18.35 -7.50
CA GLU A 19 -3.90 17.72 -8.74
C GLU A 19 -3.56 16.23 -8.80
N TRP A 20 -2.41 15.81 -8.26
CA TRP A 20 -2.04 14.40 -8.20
C TRP A 20 -3.11 13.56 -7.47
N SER A 21 -3.52 13.97 -6.27
CA SER A 21 -4.50 13.22 -5.48
C SER A 21 -5.86 13.19 -6.16
N LYS A 22 -6.27 14.32 -6.76
CA LYS A 22 -7.50 14.42 -7.55
C LYS A 22 -7.48 13.46 -8.75
N ARG A 23 -6.39 13.46 -9.53
CA ARG A 23 -6.20 12.58 -10.70
C ARG A 23 -6.28 11.09 -10.33
N GLN A 24 -5.65 10.68 -9.23
CA GLN A 24 -5.74 9.29 -8.75
C GLN A 24 -7.20 8.91 -8.41
N GLY A 25 -7.91 9.81 -7.72
CA GLY A 25 -9.33 9.65 -7.42
C GLY A 25 -10.19 9.55 -8.67
N GLU A 26 -9.96 10.41 -9.66
CA GLU A 26 -10.67 10.39 -10.95
C GLU A 26 -10.44 9.09 -11.72
N MET A 27 -9.19 8.64 -11.86
CA MET A 27 -8.87 7.39 -12.57
C MET A 27 -9.55 6.19 -11.92
N VAL A 28 -9.46 6.03 -10.59
CA VAL A 28 -10.02 4.84 -9.91
C VAL A 28 -11.54 4.86 -9.82
N SER A 29 -12.16 6.05 -9.89
CA SER A 29 -13.62 6.19 -9.73
C SER A 29 -14.36 6.51 -11.03
N GLY A 30 -13.63 6.74 -12.13
CA GLY A 30 -14.20 7.31 -13.35
C GLY A 30 -14.88 8.65 -13.08
N GLY A 31 -14.35 9.48 -12.17
CA GLY A 31 -14.98 10.73 -11.73
C GLY A 31 -16.24 10.51 -10.86
N GLY A 32 -16.21 9.52 -9.97
CA GLY A 32 -17.32 9.16 -9.07
C GLY A 32 -18.35 8.19 -9.66
N ARG A 33 -18.35 7.98 -10.98
CA ARG A 33 -19.29 7.08 -11.69
C ARG A 33 -19.23 5.63 -11.21
N ILE A 34 -18.09 5.18 -10.67
CA ILE A 34 -17.92 3.80 -10.20
C ILE A 34 -19.00 3.37 -9.21
N VAL A 35 -19.52 4.29 -8.37
CA VAL A 35 -20.51 3.96 -7.35
C VAL A 35 -21.85 3.55 -7.98
N SER A 36 -22.28 4.22 -9.05
CA SER A 36 -23.53 3.87 -9.74
C SER A 36 -23.40 2.68 -10.68
N LEU A 37 -22.18 2.34 -11.08
CA LEU A 37 -21.87 1.20 -11.95
C LEU A 37 -21.74 -0.12 -11.18
N TRP A 38 -21.48 -0.06 -9.87
CA TRP A 38 -21.57 -1.20 -8.96
C TRP A 38 -23.01 -1.39 -8.51
N LYS A 39 -23.66 -2.45 -8.97
CA LYS A 39 -25.08 -2.72 -8.64
C LYS A 39 -25.28 -3.98 -7.81
N ASP A 40 -24.39 -4.95 -7.92
CA ASP A 40 -24.52 -6.26 -7.27
C ASP A 40 -23.18 -6.70 -6.67
N TYR A 41 -23.09 -6.72 -5.34
CA TYR A 41 -21.95 -7.27 -4.62
C TYR A 41 -22.35 -7.72 -3.21
N ASN A 42 -21.60 -8.67 -2.65
CA ASN A 42 -21.78 -9.06 -1.26
C ASN A 42 -21.12 -8.02 -0.36
N GLU A 43 -21.77 -7.63 0.73
CA GLU A 43 -21.18 -6.67 1.68
C GLU A 43 -19.83 -7.17 2.23
N GLU A 44 -19.65 -8.50 2.36
CA GLU A 44 -18.38 -9.10 2.77
C GLU A 44 -17.23 -8.78 1.80
N ASP A 45 -17.51 -8.50 0.52
CA ASP A 45 -16.53 -8.10 -0.50
C ASP A 45 -16.04 -6.65 -0.34
N LEU A 46 -16.65 -5.88 0.57
CA LEU A 46 -16.20 -4.51 0.84
C LEU A 46 -14.79 -4.53 1.46
N PRO A 47 -13.92 -3.58 1.07
CA PRO A 47 -12.50 -3.62 1.46
C PRO A 47 -12.29 -3.63 2.97
N HIS A 48 -13.12 -2.92 3.73
CA HIS A 48 -12.96 -2.79 5.18
C HIS A 48 -13.95 -3.65 5.99
N PHE A 49 -14.75 -4.50 5.35
CA PHE A 49 -15.76 -5.30 6.05
C PHE A 49 -15.13 -6.13 7.18
N LEU A 50 -14.08 -6.87 6.86
CA LEU A 50 -13.40 -7.72 7.84
C LEU A 50 -12.66 -6.92 8.91
N LYS A 51 -12.22 -5.68 8.60
CA LYS A 51 -11.60 -4.77 9.57
C LYS A 51 -12.62 -4.31 10.60
N ILE A 52 -13.76 -3.78 10.14
CA ILE A 52 -14.84 -3.28 11.02
C ILE A 52 -15.40 -4.39 11.90
N ASN A 53 -15.50 -5.61 11.35
CA ASN A 53 -16.02 -6.76 12.08
C ASN A 53 -14.95 -7.51 12.91
N HIS A 54 -13.73 -7.00 13.04
CA HIS A 54 -12.62 -7.64 13.76
C HIS A 54 -12.33 -9.09 13.29
N ARG A 55 -12.52 -9.36 12.00
CA ARG A 55 -12.36 -10.69 11.37
C ARG A 55 -11.10 -10.83 10.52
N CYS A 56 -10.24 -9.81 10.42
CA CYS A 56 -9.04 -9.85 9.57
C CYS A 56 -8.09 -11.02 9.90
N ALA A 57 -7.62 -11.12 11.15
CA ALA A 57 -6.70 -12.18 11.57
C ALA A 57 -7.26 -13.60 11.39
N PRO A 58 -8.46 -13.95 11.91
CA PRO A 58 -9.00 -15.29 11.71
C PRO A 58 -9.29 -15.61 10.24
N THR A 59 -9.74 -14.63 9.44
CA THR A 59 -9.95 -14.83 8.00
C THR A 59 -8.64 -15.07 7.27
N PHE A 60 -7.59 -14.31 7.62
CA PHE A 60 -6.24 -14.53 7.10
C PHE A 60 -5.74 -15.94 7.42
N ILE A 61 -5.85 -16.40 8.66
CA ILE A 61 -5.38 -17.74 9.08
C ILE A 61 -6.12 -18.83 8.30
N ARG A 62 -7.45 -18.68 8.17
CA ARG A 62 -8.29 -19.60 7.40
C ARG A 62 -7.87 -19.65 5.93
N TRP A 63 -7.80 -18.50 5.25
CA TRP A 63 -7.36 -18.42 3.84
C TRP A 63 -5.90 -18.80 3.64
N ALA A 64 -5.08 -18.71 4.68
CA ALA A 64 -3.71 -19.21 4.67
C ALA A 64 -3.68 -20.75 4.58
N LYS A 65 -4.64 -21.43 5.22
CA LYS A 65 -4.80 -22.89 5.22
C LYS A 65 -5.50 -23.41 3.95
N GLU A 66 -6.51 -22.71 3.45
CA GLU A 66 -7.33 -23.08 2.27
C GLU A 66 -6.61 -22.85 0.91
N ARG A 67 -5.27 -22.81 0.89
CA ARG A 67 -4.52 -22.41 -0.33
C ARG A 67 -4.47 -23.46 -1.44
N GLY A 68 -5.01 -24.65 -1.21
CA GLY A 68 -4.76 -25.85 -2.00
C GLY A 68 -5.74 -26.15 -3.13
N ASP A 69 -6.82 -25.41 -3.31
CA ASP A 69 -8.01 -26.05 -3.87
C ASP A 69 -8.09 -26.11 -5.42
N ASN A 70 -7.22 -25.42 -6.17
CA ASN A 70 -7.19 -25.52 -7.65
C ASN A 70 -5.85 -25.07 -8.27
N GLU A 71 -5.33 -25.86 -9.20
CA GLU A 71 -4.11 -25.60 -10.00
C GLU A 71 -4.15 -24.27 -10.77
N GLU A 72 -5.29 -23.88 -11.33
CA GLU A 72 -5.43 -22.61 -12.06
C GLU A 72 -5.29 -21.41 -11.13
N LYS A 73 -5.99 -21.46 -9.98
CA LYS A 73 -5.88 -20.45 -8.92
C LYS A 73 -4.44 -20.32 -8.43
N ARG A 74 -3.72 -21.45 -8.31
CA ARG A 74 -2.29 -21.47 -7.97
C ARG A 74 -1.46 -20.76 -9.03
N LYS A 75 -1.67 -21.04 -10.32
CA LYS A 75 -0.94 -20.39 -11.43
C LYS A 75 -1.15 -18.88 -11.45
N VAL A 76 -2.39 -18.39 -11.31
CA VAL A 76 -2.69 -16.95 -11.26
C VAL A 76 -2.02 -16.30 -10.05
N ARG A 77 -2.16 -16.91 -8.86
CA ARG A 77 -1.54 -16.42 -7.63
C ARG A 77 -0.01 -16.35 -7.73
N GLU A 78 0.62 -17.37 -8.28
CA GLU A 78 2.07 -17.39 -8.50
C GLU A 78 2.53 -16.32 -9.50
N GLY A 79 1.71 -16.03 -10.51
CA GLY A 79 1.95 -14.98 -11.48
C GLY A 79 1.98 -13.58 -10.87
N VAL A 80 1.08 -13.29 -9.92
CA VAL A 80 1.03 -11.98 -9.23
C VAL A 80 1.87 -11.90 -7.96
N THR A 81 2.41 -13.03 -7.48
CA THR A 81 3.28 -13.06 -6.31
C THR A 81 4.67 -12.53 -6.68
N GLY A 82 5.16 -11.56 -5.92
CA GLY A 82 6.41 -10.88 -6.21
C GLY A 82 6.47 -9.48 -5.62
N SER A 83 7.50 -8.76 -6.04
CA SER A 83 7.68 -7.33 -5.77
C SER A 83 7.55 -6.59 -7.09
N TRP A 84 6.68 -5.59 -7.13
CA TRP A 84 6.22 -4.97 -8.36
C TRP A 84 6.31 -3.45 -8.28
N ASN A 85 6.69 -2.85 -9.40
CA ASN A 85 6.54 -1.41 -9.64
C ASN A 85 5.34 -1.18 -10.57
N ARG A 86 4.53 -0.17 -10.27
CA ARG A 86 3.47 0.24 -11.20
C ARG A 86 4.04 1.15 -12.27
N HIS A 87 4.02 0.71 -13.52
CA HIS A 87 4.54 1.49 -14.65
C HIS A 87 3.52 2.47 -15.21
N ILE A 88 2.26 2.05 -15.27
CA ILE A 88 1.14 2.83 -15.83
C ILE A 88 -0.06 2.68 -14.90
N PHE A 89 -0.77 3.77 -14.68
CA PHE A 89 -2.13 3.78 -14.18
C PHE A 89 -2.97 4.66 -15.10
N ALA A 90 -4.05 4.12 -15.66
CA ALA A 90 -4.90 4.83 -16.59
C ALA A 90 -6.37 4.65 -16.22
N GLY A 91 -7.18 5.68 -16.42
CA GLY A 91 -8.63 5.64 -16.25
C GLY A 91 -9.30 6.81 -16.96
N GLY A 92 -10.33 6.53 -17.75
CA GLY A 92 -10.91 7.50 -18.67
C GLY A 92 -9.86 8.11 -19.60
N TRP A 93 -9.77 9.44 -19.64
CA TRP A 93 -8.80 10.20 -20.45
C TRP A 93 -7.54 10.61 -19.68
N THR A 94 -7.37 10.08 -18.47
CA THR A 94 -6.28 10.46 -17.55
C THR A 94 -5.34 9.27 -17.35
N TYR A 95 -4.04 9.55 -17.22
CA TYR A 95 -3.05 8.54 -16.84
C TYR A 95 -1.93 9.13 -15.97
N SER A 96 -1.25 8.27 -15.22
CA SER A 96 0.04 8.51 -14.58
C SER A 96 1.02 7.39 -14.91
N ASP A 97 2.31 7.72 -14.85
CA ASP A 97 3.39 6.74 -15.04
C ASP A 97 4.45 6.82 -13.95
N HIS A 98 5.28 5.77 -13.90
CA HIS A 98 6.40 5.67 -12.98
C HIS A 98 7.52 6.68 -13.25
N LEU A 99 7.57 7.36 -14.40
CA LEU A 99 8.67 8.27 -14.73
C LEU A 99 8.42 9.64 -14.11
N SER A 100 7.19 10.13 -14.27
CA SER A 100 6.81 11.51 -13.99
C SER A 100 5.92 11.67 -12.76
N GLY A 101 5.12 10.65 -12.40
CA GLY A 101 4.09 10.81 -11.38
C GLY A 101 4.50 10.41 -9.98
N GLU A 102 4.84 9.13 -9.81
CA GLU A 102 4.81 8.48 -8.49
C GLU A 102 5.74 7.27 -8.43
N ASP A 103 6.26 7.03 -7.24
CA ASP A 103 6.92 5.78 -6.86
C ASP A 103 5.86 4.88 -6.23
N VAL A 104 5.54 3.75 -6.88
CA VAL A 104 4.52 2.80 -6.44
C VAL A 104 5.11 1.41 -6.33
N PHE A 105 5.04 0.84 -5.13
CA PHE A 105 5.59 -0.47 -4.80
C PHE A 105 4.50 -1.38 -4.26
N ASN A 106 4.33 -2.54 -4.87
CA ASN A 106 3.44 -3.58 -4.38
C ASN A 106 4.24 -4.85 -4.12
N VAL A 107 4.33 -5.26 -2.86
CA VAL A 107 4.94 -6.54 -2.49
C VAL A 107 3.83 -7.47 -2.09
N VAL A 108 3.75 -8.59 -2.80
CA VAL A 108 2.65 -9.57 -2.74
C VAL A 108 3.25 -10.93 -2.45
N THR A 109 2.73 -11.57 -1.41
CA THR A 109 2.89 -12.99 -1.15
C THR A 109 1.62 -13.72 -1.57
N ASN A 110 1.60 -15.05 -1.40
CA ASN A 110 0.40 -15.82 -1.63
C ASN A 110 -0.79 -15.36 -0.74
N THR A 111 -0.54 -14.72 0.42
CA THR A 111 -1.53 -14.35 1.47
C THR A 111 -1.74 -12.85 1.56
N LEU A 112 -0.64 -12.13 1.83
CA LEU A 112 -0.66 -10.71 2.14
C LEU A 112 -0.05 -9.92 1.00
N PHE A 113 -0.53 -8.70 0.88
CA PHE A 113 0.07 -7.68 0.05
C PHE A 113 0.19 -6.38 0.86
N ILE A 114 1.14 -5.53 0.44
CA ILE A 114 1.19 -4.13 0.81
C ILE A 114 1.49 -3.33 -0.46
N ASP A 115 0.70 -2.30 -0.72
CA ASP A 115 0.83 -1.32 -1.80
C ASP A 115 1.16 0.04 -1.17
N ILE A 116 2.24 0.68 -1.63
CA ILE A 116 2.72 2.00 -1.17
C ILE A 116 2.84 2.90 -2.38
N ARG A 117 2.25 4.10 -2.32
CA ARG A 117 2.22 5.11 -3.39
C ARG A 117 2.69 6.45 -2.85
N ILE A 118 3.81 6.94 -3.40
CA ILE A 118 4.44 8.19 -2.99
C ILE A 118 4.61 9.08 -4.23
N PRO A 119 4.02 10.30 -4.26
CA PRO A 119 4.27 11.24 -5.35
C PRO A 119 5.76 11.59 -5.41
N LYS A 120 6.39 11.48 -6.58
CA LYS A 120 7.84 11.69 -6.73
C LYS A 120 8.27 13.09 -6.30
N PHE A 121 7.43 14.07 -6.59
CA PHE A 121 7.67 15.45 -6.21
C PHE A 121 7.76 15.62 -4.66
N SER A 122 6.96 14.87 -3.90
CA SER A 122 6.91 14.92 -2.44
C SER A 122 8.25 14.54 -1.78
N THR A 123 9.02 13.63 -2.39
CA THR A 123 10.30 13.16 -1.85
C THR A 123 11.30 14.30 -1.72
N LYS A 124 11.42 15.15 -2.74
CA LYS A 124 12.33 16.32 -2.69
C LYS A 124 11.81 17.37 -1.72
N MET A 125 10.52 17.69 -1.82
CA MET A 125 9.86 18.70 -0.98
C MET A 125 10.09 18.42 0.50
N PHE A 126 9.90 17.17 0.94
CA PHE A 126 9.89 16.83 2.35
C PHE A 126 11.20 16.24 2.88
N SER A 127 12.25 16.18 2.06
CA SER A 127 13.54 15.56 2.40
C SER A 127 14.30 16.22 3.57
N HIS A 128 14.03 17.50 3.82
CA HIS A 128 14.71 18.28 4.83
C HIS A 128 14.13 18.12 6.24
N HIS A 129 12.87 17.69 6.35
CA HIS A 129 12.21 17.45 7.63
C HIS A 129 12.76 16.19 8.34
N LYS A 130 12.75 16.21 9.68
CA LYS A 130 13.22 15.09 10.53
C LYS A 130 12.11 14.39 11.30
N ASN A 131 10.98 15.05 11.41
CA ASN A 131 9.76 14.61 12.08
C ASN A 131 8.63 15.56 11.67
N PHE A 132 7.43 15.30 12.16
CA PHE A 132 6.27 16.16 11.91
C PHE A 132 6.42 17.57 12.49
N ASP A 133 7.14 17.77 13.60
CA ASP A 133 7.28 19.08 14.27
C ASP A 133 7.87 20.15 13.34
N THR A 134 8.72 19.73 12.41
CA THR A 134 9.34 20.64 11.43
C THR A 134 8.44 21.01 10.25
N PHE A 135 7.24 20.45 10.14
CA PHE A 135 6.30 20.78 9.06
C PHE A 135 5.38 21.95 9.44
N SER A 136 5.18 22.86 8.49
CA SER A 136 4.03 23.78 8.50
C SER A 136 2.70 23.03 8.33
N LEU A 137 1.58 23.69 8.64
CA LEU A 137 0.25 23.11 8.44
C LEU A 137 -0.04 22.80 6.96
N GLU A 138 0.41 23.66 6.05
CA GLU A 138 0.23 23.43 4.62
C GLU A 138 1.08 22.25 4.15
N GLU A 139 2.32 22.12 4.61
CA GLU A 139 3.15 20.95 4.30
C GLU A 139 2.55 19.65 4.86
N LEU A 140 1.92 19.67 6.05
CA LEU A 140 1.19 18.51 6.58
C LEU A 140 -0.05 18.17 5.75
N ARG A 141 -0.82 19.18 5.32
CA ARG A 141 -1.97 18.99 4.43
C ARG A 141 -1.58 18.28 3.13
N LEU A 142 -0.47 18.73 2.57
CA LEU A 142 0.18 18.20 1.38
C LEU A 142 0.79 16.81 1.60
N PHE A 143 1.39 16.58 2.77
CA PHE A 143 1.89 15.27 3.20
C PHE A 143 0.78 14.21 3.17
N GLY A 144 -0.46 14.62 3.42
CA GLY A 144 -1.67 13.82 3.30
C GLY A 144 -1.94 13.23 1.92
N ARG A 145 -1.32 13.76 0.85
CA ARG A 145 -1.47 13.30 -0.54
C ARG A 145 -0.57 12.11 -0.86
N ARG A 146 -0.45 11.17 0.07
CA ARG A 146 0.20 9.87 -0.15
C ARG A 146 -0.80 8.76 0.04
N HIS A 147 -0.41 7.54 -0.28
CA HIS A 147 -1.28 6.40 -0.08
C HIS A 147 -0.47 5.16 0.30
N ALA A 148 -1.02 4.36 1.21
CA ALA A 148 -0.56 3.01 1.43
C ALA A 148 -1.72 2.17 1.95
N PHE A 149 -1.75 0.90 1.59
CA PHE A 149 -2.73 -0.04 2.11
C PHE A 149 -2.18 -1.45 2.01
N GLY A 150 -2.71 -2.34 2.85
CA GLY A 150 -2.28 -3.72 2.92
C GLY A 150 -3.33 -4.58 3.57
N GLY A 151 -3.24 -5.87 3.29
CA GLY A 151 -4.22 -6.85 3.70
C GLY A 151 -4.07 -8.12 2.89
N PHE A 152 -5.18 -8.76 2.53
CA PHE A 152 -5.18 -10.05 1.86
C PHE A 152 -6.07 -10.04 0.62
N GLY A 153 -5.74 -10.92 -0.34
CA GLY A 153 -6.45 -11.07 -1.60
C GLY A 153 -7.05 -12.47 -1.75
N ALA A 154 -8.32 -12.55 -2.14
CA ALA A 154 -8.96 -13.78 -2.61
C ALA A 154 -9.04 -13.76 -4.13
N ILE A 155 -8.63 -14.86 -4.75
CA ILE A 155 -8.82 -15.09 -6.18
C ILE A 155 -9.99 -16.05 -6.32
N ASP A 156 -11.03 -15.59 -7.02
CA ASP A 156 -12.16 -16.39 -7.45
C ASP A 156 -12.01 -16.74 -8.93
N MET A 157 -11.93 -18.04 -9.22
CA MET A 157 -11.85 -18.58 -10.59
C MET A 157 -13.25 -18.92 -11.14
N ASN A 158 -14.27 -18.99 -10.29
CA ASN A 158 -15.65 -19.34 -10.65
C ASN A 158 -16.48 -18.13 -11.06
N ASN A 159 -15.91 -16.93 -11.01
CA ASN A 159 -16.49 -15.69 -11.52
C ASN A 159 -15.82 -15.29 -12.85
N PRO A 160 -15.98 -16.08 -13.93
CA PRO A 160 -15.39 -15.76 -15.22
C PRO A 160 -16.16 -14.59 -15.83
N LYS A 161 -15.64 -13.36 -15.66
CA LYS A 161 -15.94 -12.26 -16.59
C LYS A 161 -15.11 -12.36 -17.89
N GLY A 162 -14.42 -13.48 -18.10
CA GLY A 162 -13.68 -13.90 -19.30
C GLY A 162 -13.01 -15.28 -19.14
N PRO A 163 -12.59 -15.96 -20.22
CA PRO A 163 -11.99 -17.30 -20.15
C PRO A 163 -10.59 -17.28 -19.51
N GLY A 164 -10.35 -18.10 -18.48
CA GLY A 164 -9.03 -18.24 -17.84
C GLY A 164 -8.62 -17.09 -16.91
N GLU A 165 -9.55 -16.19 -16.59
CA GLU A 165 -9.29 -14.95 -15.87
C GLU A 165 -9.91 -14.98 -14.48
N GLY A 166 -9.06 -15.03 -13.44
CA GLY A 166 -9.52 -14.92 -12.06
C GLY A 166 -9.87 -13.48 -11.68
N VAL A 167 -10.95 -13.30 -10.91
CA VAL A 167 -11.27 -12.03 -10.24
C VAL A 167 -10.59 -12.04 -8.87
N CYS A 168 -9.83 -11.00 -8.57
CA CYS A 168 -9.20 -10.82 -7.28
C CYS A 168 -9.95 -9.78 -6.46
N THR A 169 -10.39 -10.16 -5.26
CA THR A 169 -10.96 -9.28 -4.24
C THR A 169 -9.90 -9.00 -3.18
N ARG A 170 -9.55 -7.73 -2.91
CA ARG A 170 -8.68 -7.36 -1.77
C ARG A 170 -9.52 -6.83 -0.62
N HIS A 171 -9.24 -7.34 0.56
CA HIS A 171 -9.66 -6.74 1.82
C HIS A 171 -8.48 -5.99 2.43
N HIS A 172 -8.73 -4.77 2.86
CA HIS A 172 -7.74 -3.91 3.48
C HIS A 172 -7.83 -4.06 4.99
N TRP A 173 -6.76 -4.56 5.58
CA TRP A 173 -6.61 -4.58 7.04
C TRP A 173 -6.09 -3.22 7.52
N ILE A 174 -5.16 -2.63 6.79
CA ILE A 174 -4.62 -1.29 7.03
C ILE A 174 -4.81 -0.50 5.73
N ASP A 175 -5.40 0.69 5.80
CA ASP A 175 -5.63 1.55 4.63
C ASP A 175 -5.49 3.02 5.05
N TRP A 176 -4.65 3.74 4.30
CA TRP A 176 -4.50 5.18 4.44
C TRP A 176 -5.84 5.89 4.40
N ASN A 177 -6.74 5.55 3.48
CA ASN A 177 -8.02 6.26 3.36
C ASN A 177 -9.11 5.81 4.35
N PHE A 178 -8.84 4.84 5.23
CA PHE A 178 -9.83 4.38 6.19
C PHE A 178 -9.95 5.33 7.39
N VAL A 179 -11.15 5.84 7.60
CA VAL A 179 -11.50 6.81 8.66
C VAL A 179 -12.72 6.33 9.46
N GLY A 180 -12.77 5.02 9.72
CA GLY A 180 -13.89 4.38 10.43
C GLY A 180 -15.10 4.02 9.56
N LYS A 181 -15.04 4.26 8.24
CA LYS A 181 -16.13 3.95 7.29
C LYS A 181 -15.66 3.01 6.17
N MET A 182 -16.48 2.03 5.82
CA MET A 182 -16.26 1.17 4.65
C MET A 182 -16.26 1.99 3.37
N ARG A 183 -15.46 1.58 2.39
CA ARG A 183 -15.63 2.08 1.02
C ARG A 183 -16.98 1.57 0.51
N PRO A 184 -17.74 2.35 -0.28
CA PRO A 184 -19.09 2.00 -0.70
C PRO A 184 -19.12 1.01 -1.88
N ARG A 185 -18.04 0.25 -2.07
CA ARG A 185 -17.87 -0.69 -3.20
C ARG A 185 -16.73 -1.68 -2.93
N PRO A 186 -16.79 -2.88 -3.52
CA PRO A 186 -15.69 -3.82 -3.48
C PRO A 186 -14.42 -3.27 -4.13
N ASN A 187 -13.30 -3.87 -3.74
CA ASN A 187 -12.03 -3.72 -4.44
C ASN A 187 -11.78 -5.02 -5.22
N GLN A 188 -12.32 -5.08 -6.44
CA GLN A 188 -12.24 -6.24 -7.33
C GLN A 188 -11.64 -5.85 -8.69
N TRP A 189 -10.70 -6.65 -9.17
CA TRP A 189 -10.11 -6.52 -10.51
C TRP A 189 -9.86 -7.89 -11.14
N ARG A 190 -9.78 -7.86 -12.47
CA ARG A 190 -9.27 -8.95 -13.29
C ARG A 190 -7.75 -8.85 -13.39
N ILE A 191 -7.10 -10.02 -13.43
CA ILE A 191 -5.64 -10.15 -13.62
C ILE A 191 -5.37 -10.65 -15.04
N GLU A 192 -4.50 -9.93 -15.77
CA GLU A 192 -3.98 -10.37 -17.07
C GLU A 192 -2.45 -10.49 -16.97
N LEU A 193 -1.93 -11.71 -16.99
CA LEU A 193 -0.49 -11.97 -16.96
C LEU A 193 0.07 -11.92 -18.40
N ASN A 194 1.30 -11.44 -18.56
CA ASN A 194 2.03 -11.68 -19.80
C ASN A 194 2.68 -13.08 -19.81
N ASP A 195 3.14 -13.54 -20.98
CA ASP A 195 3.63 -14.91 -21.18
C ASP A 195 4.76 -15.32 -20.22
N ASP A 196 5.74 -14.44 -20.02
CA ASP A 196 6.89 -14.69 -19.15
C ASP A 196 6.62 -14.35 -17.66
N ARG A 197 5.43 -13.86 -17.34
CA ARG A 197 4.98 -13.44 -16.00
C ARG A 197 5.89 -12.39 -15.34
N SER A 198 6.65 -11.64 -16.12
CA SER A 198 7.41 -10.47 -15.67
C SER A 198 6.55 -9.21 -15.58
N LYS A 199 5.35 -9.24 -16.15
CA LYS A 199 4.38 -8.15 -16.13
C LYS A 199 2.97 -8.67 -15.94
N TRP A 200 2.11 -7.83 -15.39
CA TRP A 200 0.68 -8.10 -15.40
C TRP A 200 -0.12 -6.81 -15.40
N LYS A 201 -1.37 -6.89 -15.85
CA LYS A 201 -2.32 -5.80 -15.79
C LYS A 201 -3.42 -6.11 -14.79
N GLU A 202 -3.72 -5.10 -13.99
CA GLU A 202 -4.89 -5.01 -13.13
C GLU A 202 -5.99 -4.29 -13.92
N TRP A 203 -7.10 -4.95 -14.20
CA TRP A 203 -8.23 -4.33 -14.89
C TRP A 203 -9.42 -4.21 -13.96
N SER A 204 -10.01 -3.01 -13.85
CA SER A 204 -11.27 -2.85 -13.12
C SER A 204 -12.31 -3.82 -13.63
N ILE A 205 -13.02 -4.57 -12.78
CA ILE A 205 -14.12 -5.41 -13.28
C ILE A 205 -15.37 -4.61 -13.66
N VAL A 206 -15.38 -3.32 -13.34
CA VAL A 206 -16.44 -2.39 -13.73
C VAL A 206 -16.09 -1.80 -15.08
N ARG A 207 -17.10 -1.78 -15.95
CA ARG A 207 -17.01 -1.19 -17.28
C ARG A 207 -17.94 0.02 -17.38
N ASP A 208 -17.58 0.97 -18.23
CA ASP A 208 -18.40 2.13 -18.53
C ASP A 208 -19.46 1.85 -19.61
N SER A 209 -20.16 2.89 -20.07
CA SER A 209 -21.19 2.79 -21.10
C SER A 209 -20.67 2.39 -22.49
N PHE A 210 -19.35 2.38 -22.70
CA PHE A 210 -18.70 1.97 -23.94
C PHE A 210 -18.04 0.59 -23.81
N ASP A 211 -18.39 -0.17 -22.77
CA ASP A 211 -17.79 -1.46 -22.42
C ASP A 211 -16.28 -1.39 -22.13
N GLN A 212 -15.76 -0.21 -21.76
CA GLN A 212 -14.36 -0.04 -21.39
C GLN A 212 -14.17 -0.22 -19.88
N HIS A 213 -13.13 -0.93 -19.47
CA HIS A 213 -12.73 -1.00 -18.06
C HIS A 213 -12.50 0.40 -17.50
N LEU A 214 -13.09 0.72 -16.33
CA LEU A 214 -12.98 2.07 -15.74
C LEU A 214 -11.53 2.51 -15.50
N TYR A 215 -10.67 1.56 -15.13
CA TYR A 215 -9.24 1.79 -14.96
C TYR A 215 -8.43 0.54 -15.29
N MET A 216 -7.14 0.76 -15.54
CA MET A 216 -6.12 -0.26 -15.68
C MET A 216 -4.80 0.16 -15.00
N GLU A 217 -4.18 -0.76 -14.27
CA GLU A 217 -2.82 -0.59 -13.76
C GLU A 217 -1.89 -1.63 -14.40
N MET A 218 -0.71 -1.22 -14.89
CA MET A 218 0.31 -2.12 -15.41
C MET A 218 1.46 -2.25 -14.41
N TRP A 219 1.73 -3.49 -14.02
CA TRP A 219 2.74 -3.85 -13.05
C TRP A 219 3.92 -4.53 -13.72
N VAL A 220 5.12 -4.14 -13.32
CA VAL A 220 6.38 -4.72 -13.81
C VAL A 220 7.15 -5.28 -12.63
N LYS A 221 7.59 -6.53 -12.78
CA LYS A 221 8.28 -7.26 -11.73
C LYS A 221 9.64 -6.64 -11.46
N MET A 222 9.96 -6.42 -10.20
CA MET A 222 11.26 -5.93 -9.78
C MET A 222 12.31 -7.04 -9.91
N HIS A 223 13.53 -6.66 -10.28
CA HIS A 223 14.67 -7.58 -10.35
C HIS A 223 14.98 -8.17 -8.97
N ASN A 224 15.29 -9.47 -8.86
CA ASN A 224 15.49 -10.20 -7.59
C ASN A 224 14.25 -10.28 -6.67
N SER A 225 13.05 -10.17 -7.22
CA SER A 225 11.80 -10.44 -6.50
C SER A 225 11.46 -11.94 -6.38
N ASN A 226 12.11 -12.77 -7.20
CA ASN A 226 12.01 -14.22 -7.12
C ASN A 226 12.91 -14.71 -5.97
N GLY A 227 12.31 -15.19 -4.89
CA GLY A 227 13.05 -15.73 -3.76
C GLY A 227 12.14 -16.12 -2.61
N ARG A 228 12.71 -16.12 -1.38
CA ARG A 228 11.94 -16.42 -0.17
C ARG A 228 10.82 -15.40 0.00
N LYS A 229 9.69 -15.91 0.51
CA LYS A 229 8.46 -15.14 0.71
C LYS A 229 8.10 -15.23 2.18
N ILE A 230 7.89 -14.09 2.80
CA ILE A 230 7.49 -14.02 4.21
C ILE A 230 6.27 -13.11 4.29
N ALA A 231 5.24 -13.57 4.97
CA ALA A 231 4.08 -12.77 5.32
C ALA A 231 3.90 -12.88 6.83
N MET A 232 4.06 -11.76 7.52
CA MET A 232 3.84 -11.67 8.96
C MET A 232 2.83 -10.58 9.22
N PHE A 233 1.97 -10.83 10.20
CA PHE A 233 1.17 -9.80 10.81
C PHE A 233 1.39 -9.87 12.31
N ARG A 234 1.22 -8.76 12.99
CA ARG A 234 1.14 -8.70 14.45
C ARG A 234 0.13 -7.67 14.84
N GLU A 235 -0.37 -7.82 16.05
CA GLU A 235 -1.06 -6.78 16.78
C GLU A 235 -0.06 -6.22 17.80
N VAL A 236 0.29 -4.95 17.66
CA VAL A 236 1.22 -4.26 18.57
C VAL A 236 0.44 -3.81 19.79
N ASP A 237 0.81 -4.31 20.97
CA ASP A 237 0.24 -3.83 22.22
C ASP A 237 0.66 -2.39 22.47
N GLU A 238 -0.32 -1.51 22.54
CA GLU A 238 -0.15 -0.13 22.98
C GLU A 238 -0.19 -0.04 24.50
N LYS A 239 0.37 1.04 25.06
CA LYS A 239 0.40 1.31 26.51
C LYS A 239 -1.01 1.38 27.14
N ASN A 240 -2.05 1.57 26.34
CA ASN A 240 -3.45 1.65 26.74
C ASN A 240 -4.20 0.29 26.59
N GLY A 241 -3.50 -0.79 26.21
CA GLY A 241 -4.10 -2.10 25.93
C GLY A 241 -4.78 -2.23 24.57
N LYS A 242 -4.75 -1.19 23.71
CA LYS A 242 -5.18 -1.29 22.32
C LYS A 242 -4.15 -2.04 21.50
N LYS A 243 -4.64 -2.72 20.47
CA LYS A 243 -3.84 -3.55 19.58
C LYS A 243 -3.79 -2.91 18.21
N ARG A 244 -2.60 -2.50 17.79
CA ARG A 244 -2.38 -1.83 16.51
C ARG A 244 -1.85 -2.80 15.46
N PRO A 245 -2.56 -3.04 14.34
CA PRO A 245 -2.10 -4.00 13.36
C PRO A 245 -0.85 -3.49 12.63
N ALA A 246 0.10 -4.40 12.43
CA ALA A 246 1.25 -4.20 11.57
C ALA A 246 1.45 -5.43 10.68
N ILE A 247 1.83 -5.19 9.43
CA ILE A 247 2.05 -6.20 8.39
C ILE A 247 3.48 -6.03 7.85
N LEU A 248 4.20 -7.15 7.71
CA LEU A 248 5.43 -7.23 6.95
C LEU A 248 5.26 -8.26 5.82
N VAL A 249 5.53 -7.82 4.59
CA VAL A 249 5.52 -8.67 3.40
C VAL A 249 6.89 -8.63 2.76
N VAL A 250 7.47 -9.79 2.51
CA VAL A 250 8.77 -9.98 1.87
C VAL A 250 8.61 -10.85 0.64
N SER A 251 9.22 -10.45 -0.47
CA SER A 251 9.40 -11.31 -1.66
C SER A 251 10.76 -11.08 -2.28
N GLY A 252 11.58 -12.14 -2.28
CA GLY A 252 12.97 -12.05 -2.72
C GLY A 252 13.74 -11.09 -1.82
N ASN A 253 14.38 -10.10 -2.42
CA ASN A 253 15.18 -9.11 -1.71
C ASN A 253 14.40 -7.86 -1.29
N TYR A 254 13.09 -7.80 -1.48
CA TYR A 254 12.29 -6.62 -1.12
C TYR A 254 11.35 -6.90 0.02
N PHE A 255 11.09 -5.86 0.79
CA PHE A 255 10.04 -5.86 1.79
C PHE A 255 9.16 -4.62 1.65
N ASN A 256 7.91 -4.79 2.03
CA ASN A 256 7.04 -3.71 2.45
C ASN A 256 6.66 -3.93 3.92
N TYR A 257 6.71 -2.87 4.72
CA TYR A 257 6.21 -2.82 6.10
C TYR A 257 5.08 -1.79 6.16
N LEU A 258 4.01 -2.12 6.87
CA LEU A 258 2.85 -1.27 7.04
C LEU A 258 2.34 -1.40 8.47
N GLU A 259 2.18 -0.28 9.15
CA GLU A 259 1.69 -0.20 10.53
C GLU A 259 0.60 0.86 10.59
N ASP A 260 -0.52 0.51 11.20
CA ASP A 260 -1.69 1.38 11.27
C ASP A 260 -1.45 2.60 12.18
N ARG A 261 -2.44 3.48 12.24
CA ARG A 261 -2.44 4.67 13.09
C ARG A 261 -2.49 4.30 14.58
N ASP A 262 -1.88 5.15 15.40
CA ASP A 262 -1.90 5.09 16.88
C ASP A 262 -3.29 5.43 17.46
N VAL A 263 -4.22 5.87 16.62
CA VAL A 263 -5.56 6.28 17.03
C VAL A 263 -6.59 5.59 16.16
N ASP A 264 -7.63 5.08 16.81
CA ASP A 264 -8.87 4.80 16.13
C ASP A 264 -9.45 6.15 15.73
N LEU A 265 -9.45 6.41 14.44
CA LEU A 265 -10.20 7.53 13.91
C LEU A 265 -11.67 7.16 14.10
N GLU A 266 -12.31 7.77 15.11
CA GLU A 266 -13.77 7.68 15.26
C GLU A 266 -14.39 7.90 13.89
N SER A 267 -15.43 7.13 13.56
CA SER A 267 -16.15 7.33 12.31
C SER A 267 -16.43 8.82 12.23
N ALA A 268 -15.90 9.49 11.21
CA ALA A 268 -15.98 10.95 11.14
C ALA A 268 -17.44 11.45 10.95
N GLY A 269 -18.45 10.67 11.31
CA GLY A 269 -19.84 10.82 10.89
C GLY A 269 -19.97 10.63 9.38
N ASP A 270 -20.87 11.39 8.79
CA ASP A 270 -20.99 11.54 7.33
C ASP A 270 -19.85 12.37 6.72
N SER A 271 -18.84 12.76 7.50
CA SER A 271 -17.77 13.64 7.04
C SER A 271 -16.78 12.91 6.12
N GLY A 272 -17.08 12.93 4.83
CA GLY A 272 -16.09 13.07 3.76
C GLY A 272 -15.01 11.99 3.60
N SER A 273 -14.16 12.18 2.60
CA SER A 273 -12.92 11.40 2.45
C SER A 273 -11.84 11.83 3.45
N LEU A 274 -10.82 10.99 3.70
CA LEU A 274 -9.66 11.38 4.53
C LEU A 274 -9.05 12.72 4.08
N ILE A 275 -8.98 12.95 2.77
CA ILE A 275 -8.43 14.18 2.19
C ILE A 275 -9.24 15.42 2.61
N GLU A 276 -10.57 15.31 2.65
CA GLU A 276 -11.43 16.39 3.14
C GLU A 276 -11.23 16.65 4.63
N LEU A 277 -11.05 15.60 5.43
CA LEU A 277 -10.77 15.73 6.86
C LEU A 277 -9.42 16.40 7.12
N ILE A 278 -8.39 16.05 6.34
CA ILE A 278 -7.07 16.68 6.38
C ILE A 278 -7.16 18.16 6.01
N ASP A 279 -7.87 18.50 4.94
CA ASP A 279 -8.03 19.89 4.48
C ASP A 279 -8.82 20.73 5.49
N LYS A 280 -9.85 20.15 6.10
CA LYS A 280 -10.63 20.78 7.18
C LYS A 280 -9.74 21.05 8.41
N ALA A 281 -9.00 20.06 8.88
CA ALA A 281 -8.10 20.21 10.04
C ALA A 281 -7.02 21.26 9.79
N ALA A 282 -6.41 21.27 8.60
CA ALA A 282 -5.42 22.27 8.20
C ALA A 282 -6.02 23.70 8.18
N THR A 283 -7.23 23.85 7.61
CA THR A 283 -7.95 25.13 7.58
C THR A 283 -8.29 25.63 8.99
N GLN A 284 -8.68 24.72 9.88
CA GLN A 284 -8.99 25.01 11.29
C GLN A 284 -7.73 25.20 12.15
N LYS A 285 -6.53 25.03 11.57
CA LYS A 285 -5.24 25.03 12.29
C LYS A 285 -5.17 23.99 13.42
N ASP A 286 -5.94 22.92 13.31
CA ASP A 286 -5.94 21.80 14.25
C ASP A 286 -4.80 20.83 13.89
N ARG A 287 -3.61 21.15 14.38
CA ARG A 287 -2.42 20.33 14.15
C ARG A 287 -2.57 18.93 14.75
N THR A 288 -3.18 18.80 15.93
CA THR A 288 -3.29 17.53 16.64
C THR A 288 -4.10 16.53 15.81
N THR A 289 -5.28 16.94 15.34
CA THR A 289 -6.13 16.12 14.47
C THR A 289 -5.44 15.82 13.14
N LEU A 290 -4.73 16.79 12.56
CA LEU A 290 -3.97 16.57 11.34
C LEU A 290 -2.89 15.50 11.52
N LEU A 291 -2.12 15.53 12.61
CA LEU A 291 -1.10 14.52 12.89
C LEU A 291 -1.69 13.14 13.13
N SER A 292 -2.88 13.07 13.75
CA SER A 292 -3.57 11.79 13.99
C SER A 292 -3.97 11.11 12.67
N TYR A 293 -4.36 11.89 11.66
CA TYR A 293 -4.65 11.39 10.31
C TYR A 293 -3.42 10.90 9.54
N LEU A 294 -2.24 11.45 9.85
CA LEU A 294 -0.99 11.21 9.11
C LEU A 294 -0.04 10.20 9.77
N SER A 295 -0.45 9.59 10.89
CA SER A 295 0.44 8.74 11.73
C SER A 295 0.71 7.34 11.17
N LEU A 296 -0.05 6.89 10.16
CA LEU A 296 0.13 5.57 9.53
C LEU A 296 1.53 5.47 8.91
N THR A 297 2.24 4.39 9.22
CA THR A 297 3.62 4.19 8.78
C THR A 297 3.68 3.15 7.67
N ALA A 298 4.31 3.47 6.55
CA ALA A 298 4.63 2.47 5.53
C ALA A 298 6.03 2.67 4.94
N HIS A 299 6.71 1.56 4.71
CA HIS A 299 8.09 1.50 4.24
C HIS A 299 8.23 0.46 3.13
N HIS A 300 8.90 0.84 2.05
CA HIS A 300 9.42 -0.07 1.03
C HIS A 300 10.95 -0.10 1.14
N GLY A 301 11.54 -1.27 1.03
CA GLY A 301 12.98 -1.42 1.14
C GLY A 301 13.53 -2.71 0.59
N GLN A 302 14.84 -2.88 0.77
CA GLN A 302 15.55 -4.08 0.38
C GLN A 302 16.24 -4.73 1.58
N ILE A 303 16.30 -6.05 1.52
CA ILE A 303 17.14 -6.89 2.39
C ILE A 303 18.43 -7.05 1.59
N ASP A 304 19.48 -6.30 1.94
CA ASP A 304 20.73 -6.36 1.19
C ASP A 304 21.41 -7.72 1.40
N PRO A 305 21.62 -8.54 0.35
CA PRO A 305 22.37 -9.78 0.47
C PRO A 305 23.89 -9.55 0.47
N THR A 306 24.38 -8.32 0.28
CA THR A 306 25.79 -8.03 0.03
C THR A 306 26.28 -6.79 0.78
N PRO A 307 27.19 -6.91 1.76
CA PRO A 307 28.08 -5.79 2.02
C PRO A 307 28.82 -5.49 0.71
N SER A 308 28.88 -4.23 0.30
CA SER A 308 29.86 -3.79 -0.71
C SER A 308 31.20 -4.48 -0.41
N PRO A 309 31.81 -5.21 -1.35
CA PRO A 309 33.02 -5.96 -1.08
C PRO A 309 34.15 -4.98 -0.80
N SER A 310 34.41 -4.70 0.47
CA SER A 310 35.75 -4.39 0.93
C SER A 310 36.50 -5.73 0.99
N PRO A 311 37.63 -5.90 0.31
CA PRO A 311 38.36 -7.18 0.25
C PRO A 311 38.96 -7.68 1.59
N SER A 312 38.71 -7.01 2.71
CA SER A 312 39.32 -7.32 4.00
C SER A 312 38.32 -7.89 5.02
N SER A 313 38.25 -9.22 5.04
CA SER A 313 38.21 -10.06 6.24
C SER A 313 37.20 -9.73 7.35
N PHE A 314 35.98 -10.30 7.27
CA PHE A 314 35.22 -10.76 8.44
C PHE A 314 34.38 -12.00 8.08
N PRO A 315 34.17 -12.96 9.01
CA PRO A 315 33.38 -14.15 8.75
C PRO A 315 31.91 -13.78 8.45
N LEU A 316 31.42 -14.19 7.28
CA LEU A 316 30.10 -13.88 6.71
C LEU A 316 28.89 -14.45 7.49
N SER A 317 29.08 -15.20 8.58
CA SER A 317 28.01 -16.00 9.19
C SER A 317 27.19 -15.30 10.29
N SER A 318 27.44 -14.03 10.61
CA SER A 318 26.78 -13.39 11.77
C SER A 318 26.38 -11.91 11.60
N LEU A 319 26.61 -11.30 10.42
CA LEU A 319 26.16 -9.93 10.22
C LEU A 319 24.67 -9.92 9.84
N PRO A 320 23.80 -9.23 10.61
CA PRO A 320 22.39 -9.15 10.29
C PRO A 320 22.23 -8.53 8.90
N LEU A 321 21.50 -9.20 8.00
CA LEU A 321 21.14 -8.66 6.70
C LEU A 321 20.48 -7.29 6.93
N PRO A 322 21.03 -6.18 6.42
CA PRO A 322 20.46 -4.87 6.72
C PRO A 322 19.14 -4.72 5.98
N TRP A 323 18.06 -4.59 6.74
CA TRP A 323 16.72 -4.28 6.24
C TRP A 323 16.63 -2.79 5.97
N MET A 324 17.08 -2.35 4.79
CA MET A 324 17.22 -0.92 4.49
C MET A 324 15.94 -0.35 3.90
N ILE A 325 15.42 0.72 4.51
CA ILE A 325 14.27 1.47 3.99
C ILE A 325 14.72 2.33 2.81
N HIS A 326 14.17 2.10 1.63
CA HIS A 326 14.48 2.87 0.42
C HIS A 326 13.47 3.98 0.15
N ARG A 327 12.20 3.72 0.50
CA ARG A 327 11.10 4.65 0.37
C ARG A 327 10.18 4.54 1.57
N SER A 328 9.66 5.67 2.00
CA SER A 328 8.82 5.73 3.20
C SER A 328 7.77 6.82 3.05
N LEU A 329 6.57 6.58 3.59
CA LEU A 329 5.60 7.68 3.77
C LEU A 329 6.19 8.81 4.61
N HIS A 330 7.10 8.47 5.52
CA HIS A 330 7.82 9.36 6.42
C HIS A 330 9.27 9.52 5.90
N PRO A 331 9.62 10.56 5.11
CA PRO A 331 10.90 10.63 4.40
C PRO A 331 12.13 10.57 5.31
N TRP A 332 12.02 11.05 6.54
CA TRP A 332 13.09 10.97 7.55
C TRP A 332 13.40 9.55 8.06
N LYS A 333 12.65 8.54 7.60
CA LYS A 333 12.93 7.11 7.84
C LYS A 333 13.70 6.46 6.69
N GLU A 334 13.82 7.11 5.53
CA GLU A 334 14.58 6.57 4.41
C GLU A 334 16.07 6.45 4.76
N ARG A 335 16.73 5.43 4.18
CA ARG A 335 18.13 5.05 4.43
C ARG A 335 18.44 4.65 5.87
N LYS A 336 17.41 4.34 6.66
CA LYS A 336 17.56 3.73 7.99
C LYS A 336 17.24 2.24 7.91
N GLN A 337 17.72 1.50 8.91
CA GLN A 337 17.30 0.11 9.08
C GLN A 337 15.87 0.08 9.61
N LEU A 338 15.07 -0.86 9.11
CA LEU A 338 13.70 -1.11 9.58
C LEU A 338 13.70 -1.55 11.05
N PHE A 339 14.62 -2.45 11.39
CA PHE A 339 14.81 -2.99 12.73
C PHE A 339 16.18 -2.57 13.26
N GLN A 340 16.26 -2.13 14.51
CA GLN A 340 17.53 -1.82 15.14
C GLN A 340 18.30 -3.10 15.48
N LYS A 341 19.63 -2.99 15.60
CA LYS A 341 20.48 -4.11 15.99
C LYS A 341 20.05 -4.65 17.36
N GLY A 342 19.67 -5.92 17.41
CA GLY A 342 19.20 -6.59 18.63
C GLY A 342 17.68 -6.69 18.79
N GLU A 343 16.89 -6.01 17.95
CA GLU A 343 15.41 -6.14 17.95
C GLU A 343 14.93 -7.43 17.28
N ILE A 344 15.74 -8.00 16.39
CA ILE A 344 15.44 -9.29 15.75
C ILE A 344 16.10 -10.40 16.56
N GLN A 345 15.30 -11.09 17.37
CA GLN A 345 15.68 -12.39 17.91
C GLN A 345 15.21 -13.47 16.93
N VAL A 346 16.15 -14.15 16.28
CA VAL A 346 15.83 -15.36 15.52
C VAL A 346 15.59 -16.47 16.53
N ILE A 347 14.34 -16.67 16.89
CA ILE A 347 13.96 -17.85 17.66
C ILE A 347 13.99 -19.01 16.67
N ASN A 348 15.05 -19.82 16.73
CA ASN A 348 15.10 -21.11 16.06
C ASN A 348 14.14 -22.06 16.79
N GLY A 349 12.85 -21.90 16.52
CA GLY A 349 11.78 -22.74 17.04
C GLY A 349 10.89 -23.12 15.88
N GLY A 350 10.92 -24.41 15.51
CA GLY A 350 9.85 -24.98 14.70
C GLY A 350 8.50 -24.64 15.34
N VAL A 351 7.50 -24.38 14.50
CA VAL A 351 6.11 -24.13 14.93
C VAL A 351 5.73 -25.24 15.92
N ARG A 352 5.73 -24.91 17.21
CA ARG A 352 4.99 -25.65 18.22
C ARG A 352 3.66 -24.94 18.33
N GLU A 353 2.59 -25.66 18.02
CA GLU A 353 1.27 -25.30 18.49
C GLU A 353 1.36 -25.07 20.00
N GLY A 354 1.05 -23.85 20.41
CA GLY A 354 1.09 -23.39 21.79
C GLY A 354 0.18 -22.18 21.88
N GLU A 355 -0.84 -22.33 22.71
CA GLU A 355 -1.97 -21.45 22.98
C GLU A 355 -1.60 -19.97 23.16
N GLY A 356 -2.45 -19.08 22.64
CA GLY A 356 -2.38 -17.63 22.77
C GLY A 356 -3.23 -16.91 21.74
#